data_AF-A0A356FA85-F1
#
_entry.id   AF-A0A356FA85-F1
#
_cell.length_a   1.000
_cell.length_b   1.000
_cell.length_c   1.000
_cell.angle_alpha   90.00
_cell.angle_beta   90.00
_cell.angle_gamma   90.00
#
_symmetry.space_group_name_H-M   'P 1'
#
loop_
_entity.id
_entity.type
_entity.pdbx_description
1 polymer ?
#
loop_
_entity_poly.entity_id
_entity_poly.type
_entity_poly.pdbx_seq_one_letter_code
_entity_poly.pdbx_strand_id
1 'polypeptide(L)' 'LLYLFSGGGEPPCMEASDADNNGALQLTDAVYVLLYLFSGGDAPPAPGPGECGPDTGEVDLGCGAYDTCGA' A
#
# COMPACT_ATOMS: atom_id res chain seq x y z
N LEU A 1 -7.68 0.76 -6.14
CA LEU A 1 -8.48 0.15 -7.25
C LEU A 1 -8.87 1.13 -8.34
N LEU A 2 -9.33 2.35 -8.02
CA LEU A 2 -9.77 3.31 -9.05
C LEU A 2 -8.69 3.65 -10.09
N TYR A 3 -7.42 3.83 -9.66
CA TYR A 3 -6.28 4.05 -10.54
C TYR A 3 -6.08 2.90 -11.53
N LEU A 4 -5.75 1.70 -11.02
CA LEU A 4 -5.38 0.56 -11.87
C LEU A 4 -6.55 -0.11 -12.62
N PHE A 5 -7.75 -0.18 -12.05
CA PHE A 5 -8.89 -0.90 -12.66
C PHE A 5 -9.75 0.00 -13.56
N SER A 6 -9.92 1.27 -13.21
CA SER A 6 -10.83 2.18 -13.91
C SER A 6 -10.16 3.40 -14.56
N GLY A 7 -8.82 3.47 -14.52
CA GLY A 7 -8.09 4.63 -15.06
C GLY A 7 -8.37 5.93 -14.32
N GLY A 8 -8.69 5.84 -13.02
CA GLY A 8 -8.85 7.01 -12.15
C GLY A 8 -7.54 7.75 -11.94
N GLY A 9 -7.57 8.84 -11.17
CA GLY A 9 -6.35 9.57 -10.82
C GLY A 9 -5.34 8.73 -10.05
N GLU A 10 -4.06 9.06 -10.22
CA GLU A 10 -2.95 8.48 -9.45
C GLU A 10 -3.19 8.66 -7.93
N PRO A 11 -2.94 7.63 -7.10
CA PRO A 11 -3.06 7.78 -5.67
C PRO A 11 -2.03 8.80 -5.14
N PRO A 12 -2.35 9.53 -4.07
CA PRO A 12 -1.47 10.56 -3.51
C PRO A 12 -0.14 10.00 -2.97
N CYS A 13 -0.13 8.71 -2.64
CA CYS A 13 1.03 7.97 -2.16
C CYS A 13 1.04 6.61 -2.87
N MET A 14 1.96 6.46 -3.83
CA MET A 14 2.11 5.23 -4.61
C MET A 14 2.69 4.13 -3.73
N GLU A 15 3.63 4.49 -2.85
CA GLU A 15 4.22 3.57 -1.87
C GLU A 15 3.17 2.94 -0.96
N ALA A 16 2.30 3.75 -0.35
CA ALA A 16 1.22 3.21 0.50
C ALA A 16 0.16 2.40 -0.28
N SER A 17 0.22 2.39 -1.61
CA SER A 17 -0.67 1.59 -2.46
C SER A 17 -0.07 0.23 -2.83
N ASP A 18 1.24 0.03 -2.66
CA ASP A 18 1.94 -1.25 -2.79
C ASP A 18 1.81 -2.03 -1.47
N ALA A 19 0.81 -2.90 -1.40
CA ALA A 19 0.37 -3.50 -0.15
C ALA A 19 1.22 -4.69 0.27
N ASP A 20 1.90 -5.34 -0.67
CA ASP A 20 2.84 -6.41 -0.40
C ASP A 20 4.31 -5.96 -0.40
N ASN A 21 4.55 -4.65 -0.62
CA ASN A 21 5.85 -3.97 -0.63
C ASN A 21 6.85 -4.67 -1.58
N ASN A 22 6.40 -4.97 -2.79
CA ASN A 22 7.22 -5.63 -3.81
C ASN A 22 7.93 -4.65 -4.77
N GLY A 23 7.71 -3.35 -4.60
CA GLY A 23 8.26 -2.28 -5.42
C GLY A 23 7.51 -2.05 -6.72
N ALA A 24 6.25 -2.48 -6.82
CA ALA A 24 5.42 -2.32 -7.99
C ALA A 24 3.92 -2.33 -7.69
N LEU A 25 3.27 -1.19 -7.94
CA LEU A 25 1.82 -1.04 -7.81
C LEU A 25 1.04 -1.84 -8.87
N GLN A 26 0.31 -2.87 -8.43
CA GLN A 26 -0.37 -3.86 -9.26
C GLN A 26 -1.79 -4.21 -8.73
N LEU A 27 -2.54 -5.01 -9.50
CA LEU A 27 -3.88 -5.44 -9.08
C LEU A 27 -3.82 -6.40 -7.88
N THR A 28 -2.69 -7.11 -7.74
CA THR A 28 -2.44 -8.06 -6.65
C THR A 28 -2.38 -7.40 -5.29
N ASP A 29 -1.97 -6.13 -5.20
CA ASP A 29 -1.98 -5.36 -3.95
C ASP A 29 -3.38 -5.27 -3.35
N ALA A 30 -4.38 -4.99 -4.19
CA ALA A 30 -5.76 -4.94 -3.74
C ALA A 30 -6.26 -6.33 -3.29
N VAL A 31 -5.82 -7.41 -3.95
CA VAL A 31 -6.15 -8.77 -3.54
C VAL A 31 -5.48 -9.10 -2.20
N TYR A 32 -4.22 -8.70 -2.01
CA TYR A 32 -3.46 -8.89 -0.78
C TYR A 32 -4.18 -8.26 0.42
N VAL A 33 -4.62 -7.00 0.29
CA VAL A 33 -5.42 -6.32 1.33
C VAL A 33 -6.72 -7.08 1.65
N LEU A 34 -7.44 -7.54 0.63
CA LEU A 34 -8.71 -8.27 0.84
C LEU A 34 -8.48 -9.62 1.51
N LEU A 35 -7.39 -10.33 1.19
CA LEU A 35 -7.01 -11.58 1.83
C LEU A 35 -6.68 -11.37 3.30
N TYR A 36 -5.91 -10.33 3.63
CA TYR A 36 -5.63 -9.93 5.01
C TYR A 36 -6.92 -9.64 5.79
N LEU A 37 -7.78 -8.77 5.25
CA LEU A 37 -8.97 -8.29 5.95
C LEU A 37 -10.05 -9.36 6.15
N PHE A 38 -10.21 -10.28 5.19
CA PHE A 38 -11.40 -11.14 5.14
C PHE A 38 -11.11 -12.64 5.06
N SER A 39 -9.87 -13.04 4.77
CA SER A 39 -9.51 -14.45 4.60
C SER A 39 -8.43 -14.94 5.56
N GLY A 40 -7.96 -14.09 6.48
CA GLY A 40 -6.86 -14.42 7.39
C GLY A 40 -5.52 -14.58 6.68
N GLY A 41 -5.31 -13.86 5.58
CA GLY A 41 -4.02 -13.77 4.90
C GLY A 41 -2.97 -13.03 5.73
N ASP A 42 -1.75 -12.99 5.21
CA ASP A 42 -0.62 -12.33 5.87
C ASP A 42 -0.89 -10.82 6.04
N ALA A 43 -0.38 -10.26 7.14
CA ALA A 43 -0.45 -8.83 7.38
C ALA A 43 0.51 -8.09 6.44
N PRO A 44 0.15 -6.88 5.96
CA PRO A 44 1.05 -6.03 5.19
C PRO A 44 2.40 -5.84 5.92
N PRO A 45 3.51 -5.77 5.17
CA PRO A 45 4.83 -5.50 5.73
C PRO A 45 4.85 -4.23 6.59
N ALA A 46 5.81 -4.17 7.52
CA ALA A 46 6.02 -2.97 8.35
C ALA A 46 6.24 -1.74 7.46
N PRO A 47 5.71 -0.56 7.83
CA PRO A 47 5.04 -0.24 9.10
C PRO A 47 3.59 -0.75 9.21
N GLY A 48 2.98 -1.13 8.09
CA GLY A 48 1.64 -1.71 8.06
C GLY A 48 0.54 -0.76 8.52
N PRO A 49 -0.72 -1.24 8.63
CA PRO A 49 -1.87 -0.40 8.97
C PRO A 49 -2.01 -0.09 10.47
N GLY A 50 -1.29 -0.82 11.34
CA GLY A 50 -1.47 -0.75 12.80
C GLY A 50 -0.41 0.05 13.53
N GLU A 51 0.74 0.28 12.91
CA GLU A 51 1.89 0.92 13.55
C GLU A 51 2.48 1.97 12.62
N CYS A 52 3.08 3.00 13.22
CA CYS A 52 3.79 4.03 12.48
C CYS A 52 5.27 3.68 12.39
N GLY A 53 5.87 3.89 11.22
CA GLY A 53 7.29 3.65 11.03
C GLY A 53 7.75 4.03 9.63
N PRO A 54 9.07 4.02 9.39
CA PRO A 54 9.60 4.17 8.05
C PRO A 54 9.24 2.95 7.20
N ASP A 55 9.09 3.17 5.90
CA ASP A 55 9.11 2.08 4.93
C ASP A 55 10.49 1.40 4.96
N THR A 56 10.48 0.07 4.93
CA THR A 56 11.68 -0.78 4.94
C THR A 56 11.95 -1.45 3.60
N GLY A 57 11.10 -1.18 2.60
CA GLY A 57 11.28 -1.61 1.22
C GLY A 57 12.57 -1.06 0.60
N GLU A 58 13.15 -1.82 -0.34
CA GLU A 58 14.33 -1.37 -1.08
C GLU A 58 13.95 -0.44 -2.25
N VAL A 59 12.70 -0.50 -2.71
CA VAL A 59 12.19 0.24 -3.86
C VAL A 59 11.12 1.21 -3.38
N ASP A 60 11.44 2.50 -3.45
CA ASP A 60 10.52 3.59 -3.12
C ASP A 60 9.80 4.06 -4.40
N LEU A 61 8.49 3.81 -4.48
CA LEU A 61 7.58 4.28 -5.53
C LEU A 61 7.22 5.76 -5.37
N GLY A 62 7.56 6.36 -4.23
CA GLY A 62 7.36 7.75 -3.90
C GLY A 62 5.96 8.05 -3.38
N CYS A 63 5.88 9.15 -2.62
CA CYS A 63 4.62 9.72 -2.18
C CYS A 63 4.60 11.23 -2.40
N GLY A 64 3.61 11.71 -3.16
CA GLY A 64 3.40 13.13 -3.41
C GLY A 64 2.83 13.85 -2.18
N ALA A 65 1.98 13.18 -1.41
CA ALA A 65 1.48 13.65 -0.13
C ALA A 65 1.22 12.48 0.83
N TYR A 66 1.68 12.61 2.07
CA TYR A 66 1.26 11.77 3.18
C TYR A 66 1.13 12.67 4.43
N ASP A 67 -0.03 12.63 5.09
CA ASP A 67 -0.34 13.54 6.21
C ASP A 67 0.26 13.09 7.56
N THR A 68 1.19 12.13 7.53
CA THR A 68 1.75 11.36 8.66
C THR A 68 0.88 10.22 9.18
N CYS A 69 1.53 9.21 9.75
CA CYS A 69 0.87 8.13 10.46
C CYS A 69 0.58 8.59 11.89
N GLY A 70 -0.69 8.76 12.22
CA GLY A 70 -1.17 9.09 13.56
C GLY A 70 -1.08 10.58 13.92
N ALA A 71 -2.24 11.16 14.24
CA ALA A 71 -2.36 12.37 15.06
C ALA A 71 -2.63 11.96 16.52
#